data_AF-A0A6P2BLB9-F1
#
_entry.id   AF-A0A6P2BLB9-F1
#
_cell.length_a   1.000
_cell.length_b   1.000
_cell.length_c   1.000
_cell.angle_alpha   90.00
_cell.angle_beta   90.00
_cell.angle_gamma   90.00
#
_symmetry.space_group_name_H-M   'P 1'
#
loop_
_entity.id
_entity.type
_entity.pdbx_description
1 polymer ?
#
loop_
_entity_poly.entity_id
_entity_poly.type
_entity_poly.pdbx_seq_one_letter_code
_entity_poly.pdbx_strand_id
1 'polypeptide(L)'
;MTPAGFPKPCAHPGCRALVTSGRCEKHRRKADRARGSAAERGYDSRWTRLRNWFIRAHPLCAWCAESGRTSAAQIVDHIVPIRAGGARLEESNLQSLCRSCHAKKTAQDLAG
;
A
#
# COMPACT_ATOMS: atom_id res chain seq x y z
N MET A 1 -1.43 -31.43 -9.57
CA MET A 1 -0.23 -30.95 -8.87
C MET A 1 0.70 -30.39 -9.94
N THR A 2 0.87 -29.08 -10.04
CA THR A 2 1.74 -28.45 -11.06
C THR A 2 3.19 -28.89 -10.82
N PRO A 3 3.94 -29.35 -11.83
CA PRO A 3 5.33 -29.75 -11.62
C PRO A 3 6.11 -28.55 -11.08
N ALA A 4 6.91 -28.78 -10.03
CA ALA A 4 7.83 -27.77 -9.54
C ALA A 4 8.80 -27.45 -10.69
N GLY A 5 8.73 -26.22 -11.20
CA GLY A 5 9.56 -25.79 -12.32
C GLY A 5 11.04 -25.96 -12.01
N PHE A 6 11.85 -26.14 -13.06
CA PHE A 6 13.30 -26.25 -12.92
C PHE A 6 13.88 -25.10 -12.09
N PRO A 7 14.81 -25.37 -11.16
CA PRO A 7 15.41 -24.32 -10.35
C PRO A 7 16.07 -23.26 -11.22
N LYS A 8 15.75 -21.99 -10.97
CA LYS A 8 16.31 -20.85 -11.69
C LYS A 8 17.31 -20.11 -10.82
N PRO A 9 18.30 -19.40 -11.41
CA PRO A 9 19.15 -18.50 -10.66
C PRO A 9 18.32 -17.41 -9.94
N CYS A 10 18.77 -17.02 -8.76
CA CYS A 10 18.22 -15.91 -8.00
C CYS A 10 18.19 -14.62 -8.83
N ALA A 11 17.08 -13.90 -8.79
CA ALA A 11 16.87 -12.63 -9.52
C ALA A 11 17.74 -11.45 -9.01
N HIS A 12 18.69 -11.67 -8.11
CA HIS A 12 19.62 -10.64 -7.67
C HIS A 12 20.87 -10.67 -8.58
N PRO A 13 21.30 -9.53 -9.16
CA PRO A 13 22.46 -9.49 -10.05
C PRO A 13 23.69 -10.18 -9.43
N GLY A 14 24.33 -11.07 -10.18
CA GLY A 14 25.52 -11.81 -9.73
C GLY A 14 25.27 -12.96 -8.75
N CYS A 15 24.03 -13.25 -8.34
CA CYS A 15 23.73 -14.35 -7.44
C CYS A 15 23.38 -15.65 -8.20
N ARG A 16 24.18 -16.70 -7.99
CA ARG A 16 24.00 -18.02 -8.64
C ARG A 16 23.16 -19.01 -7.82
N ALA A 17 22.58 -18.59 -6.70
CA ALA A 17 21.76 -19.48 -5.87
C ALA A 17 20.49 -19.93 -6.62
N LEU A 18 20.18 -21.23 -6.57
CA LEU A 18 19.01 -21.80 -7.24
C LEU A 18 17.74 -21.64 -6.39
N VAL A 19 16.65 -21.20 -7.02
CA VAL A 19 15.35 -20.97 -6.39
C VAL A 19 14.22 -21.47 -7.29
N THR A 20 13.07 -21.77 -6.69
CA THR A 20 11.83 -22.06 -7.44
C THR A 20 11.27 -20.81 -8.12
N SER A 21 11.43 -19.63 -7.51
CA SER A 21 11.11 -18.34 -8.09
C SER A 21 11.78 -17.18 -7.35
N GLY A 22 12.01 -16.06 -8.06
CA GLY A 22 12.37 -14.77 -7.46
C GLY A 22 13.78 -14.72 -6.84
N ARG A 23 13.85 -14.26 -5.58
CA ARG A 23 15.11 -14.05 -4.85
C ARG A 23 15.34 -15.17 -3.83
N CYS A 24 16.61 -15.56 -3.64
CA CYS A 24 17.00 -16.49 -2.58
C CYS A 24 16.79 -15.88 -1.19
N GLU A 25 16.78 -16.71 -0.15
CA GLU A 25 16.46 -16.27 1.22
C GLU A 25 17.34 -15.11 1.71
N LYS A 26 18.65 -15.16 1.45
CA LYS A 26 19.58 -14.06 1.79
C LYS A 26 19.12 -12.73 1.19
N HIS A 27 18.77 -12.72 -0.09
CA HIS A 27 18.34 -11.52 -0.80
C HIS A 27 16.91 -11.10 -0.47
N ARG A 28 16.03 -12.04 -0.11
CA ARG A 28 14.71 -11.74 0.47
C ARG A 28 14.88 -11.02 1.81
N ARG A 29 15.62 -11.60 2.75
CA ARG A 29 15.89 -11.01 4.07
C ARG A 29 16.53 -9.63 3.97
N LYS A 30 17.49 -9.42 3.06
CA LYS A 30 18.09 -8.09 2.82
C LYS A 30 17.05 -7.09 2.30
N ALA A 31 16.20 -7.51 1.35
CA ALA A 31 15.14 -6.68 0.80
C ALA A 31 13.99 -6.42 1.80
N ASP A 32 13.74 -7.34 2.71
CA ASP A 32 12.75 -7.18 3.80
C ASP A 32 13.30 -6.21 4.85
N ARG A 33 14.58 -6.35 5.25
CA ARG A 33 15.26 -5.39 6.14
C ARG A 33 15.29 -3.98 5.55
N ALA A 34 15.59 -3.84 4.27
CA ALA A 34 15.56 -2.54 3.58
C ALA A 34 14.15 -1.94 3.48
N ARG A 35 13.10 -2.78 3.48
CA ARG A 35 11.70 -2.32 3.48
C ARG A 35 11.21 -1.87 4.86
N GLY A 36 11.85 -2.32 5.95
CA GLY A 36 11.36 -2.09 7.30
C GLY A 36 10.10 -2.88 7.64
N SER A 37 9.73 -2.87 8.92
CA SER A 37 8.52 -3.49 9.45
C SER A 37 7.24 -2.79 8.98
N ALA A 38 6.10 -3.47 9.09
CA ALA A 38 4.80 -2.87 8.80
C ALA A 38 4.52 -1.65 9.70
N ALA A 39 4.96 -1.70 10.97
CA ALA A 39 4.82 -0.61 11.92
C ALA A 39 5.69 0.60 11.54
N GLU A 40 6.95 0.39 11.15
CA GLU A 40 7.83 1.46 10.63
C GLU A 40 7.27 2.10 9.36
N ARG A 41 6.55 1.32 8.54
CA ARG A 41 5.84 1.82 7.35
C ARG A 41 4.47 2.44 7.66
N GLY A 42 4.11 2.60 8.93
CA GLY A 42 2.90 3.29 9.36
C GLY A 42 1.63 2.43 9.45
N TYR A 43 1.73 1.11 9.31
CA TYR A 43 0.63 0.15 9.51
C TYR A 43 0.62 -0.43 10.93
N ASP A 44 0.67 0.44 11.94
CA ASP A 44 0.58 0.05 13.34
C ASP A 44 -0.87 -0.09 13.83
N SER A 45 -1.04 -0.49 15.10
CA SER A 45 -2.35 -0.66 15.74
C SER A 45 -3.16 0.65 15.78
N ARG A 46 -2.48 1.80 15.92
CA ARG A 46 -3.10 3.13 15.91
C ARG A 46 -3.74 3.42 14.56
N TRP A 47 -3.01 3.20 13.47
CA TRP A 47 -3.55 3.35 12.12
C TRP A 47 -4.72 2.43 11.85
N THR A 48 -4.61 1.16 12.26
CA THR A 48 -5.66 0.17 12.04
C THR A 48 -6.97 0.58 12.73
N ARG A 49 -6.87 1.08 13.97
CA ARG A 49 -8.02 1.60 14.74
C ARG A 49 -8.64 2.83 14.07
N LEU A 50 -7.80 3.82 13.73
CA LEU A 50 -8.24 5.06 13.10
C LEU A 50 -8.92 4.78 11.74
N ARG A 51 -8.27 4.00 10.88
CA ARG A 51 -8.81 3.60 9.57
C ARG A 51 -10.18 2.94 9.68
N ASN A 52 -10.34 1.99 10.62
CA ASN A 52 -11.58 1.24 10.77
C ASN A 52 -12.73 2.11 11.29
N TRP A 53 -12.43 3.08 12.16
CA TRP A 53 -13.41 4.07 12.59
C TRP A 53 -13.77 5.03 11.44
N PHE A 54 -12.75 5.58 10.77
CA PHE A 54 -12.90 6.58 9.72
C PHE A 54 -13.75 6.07 8.55
N ILE A 55 -13.48 4.86 8.04
CA ILE A 55 -14.26 4.30 6.92
C ILE A 55 -15.73 4.02 7.28
N ARG A 56 -16.04 3.81 8.56
CA ARG A 56 -17.43 3.63 9.04
C ARG A 56 -18.14 4.98 9.17
N ALA A 57 -17.43 6.02 9.63
CA ALA A 57 -17.96 7.38 9.71
C ALA A 57 -18.11 8.03 8.33
N HIS A 58 -17.24 7.66 7.38
CA HIS A 58 -17.21 8.17 6.00
C HIS A 58 -17.40 7.02 4.99
N PRO A 59 -18.63 6.45 4.89
CA PRO A 59 -18.88 5.26 4.08
C PRO A 59 -18.90 5.53 2.56
N LEU A 60 -18.91 6.80 2.15
CA LEU A 60 -18.96 7.21 0.75
C LEU A 60 -17.61 7.74 0.27
N CYS A 61 -17.35 7.57 -1.03
CA CYS A 61 -16.16 8.10 -1.69
C CYS A 61 -16.24 9.63 -1.78
N ALA A 62 -15.30 10.34 -1.16
CA ALA A 62 -15.24 11.80 -1.12
C ALA A 62 -15.20 12.40 -2.54
N TRP A 63 -14.33 11.90 -3.41
CA TRP A 63 -14.21 12.39 -4.81
C TRP A 63 -15.45 12.11 -5.65
N CYS A 64 -16.14 10.99 -5.40
CA CYS A 64 -17.40 10.74 -6.09
C CYS A 64 -18.46 11.74 -5.63
N ALA A 65 -18.57 11.98 -4.32
CA ALA A 65 -19.54 12.91 -3.76
C ALA A 65 -19.33 14.35 -4.30
N GLU A 66 -18.08 14.81 -4.35
CA GLU A 66 -17.72 16.11 -4.98
C GLU A 66 -18.12 16.19 -6.46
N SER A 67 -18.10 15.06 -7.17
CA SER A 67 -18.54 14.96 -8.56
C SER A 67 -20.05 14.71 -8.73
N GLY A 68 -20.85 14.82 -7.66
CA GLY A 68 -22.29 14.52 -7.69
C GLY A 68 -22.63 13.03 -7.87
N ARG A 69 -21.68 12.12 -7.62
CA ARG A 69 -21.85 10.66 -7.75
C ARG A 69 -21.84 9.99 -6.39
N THR A 70 -22.60 8.91 -6.25
CA THR A 70 -22.58 8.09 -5.03
C THR A 70 -21.83 6.78 -5.29
N SER A 71 -20.79 6.53 -4.49
CA SER A 71 -20.04 5.28 -4.54
C SER A 71 -19.54 4.94 -3.14
N ALA A 72 -19.61 3.66 -2.76
CA ALA A 72 -19.10 3.20 -1.47
C ALA A 72 -17.58 3.35 -1.40
N ALA A 73 -17.09 3.89 -0.28
CA ALA A 73 -15.66 3.91 0.01
C ALA A 73 -15.18 2.51 0.41
N GLN A 74 -13.97 2.18 -0.02
CA GLN A 74 -13.32 0.90 0.28
C GLN A 74 -11.93 1.08 0.88
N ILE A 75 -11.37 2.29 0.72
CA ILE A 75 -10.00 2.62 1.06
C ILE A 75 -10.02 3.95 1.82
N VAL A 76 -9.25 4.03 2.90
CA VAL A 76 -8.91 5.30 3.55
C VAL A 76 -7.51 5.63 3.09
N ASP A 77 -7.36 6.81 2.51
CA ASP A 77 -6.10 7.29 1.95
C ASP A 77 -5.72 8.64 2.55
N HIS A 78 -4.41 8.92 2.58
CA HIS A 78 -3.91 10.22 3.03
C HIS A 78 -4.10 11.28 1.94
N ILE A 79 -4.64 12.45 2.29
CA ILE A 79 -4.80 13.58 1.36
C ILE A 79 -3.42 14.04 0.88
N VAL A 80 -2.56 14.41 1.83
CA VAL A 80 -1.13 14.62 1.60
C VAL A 80 -0.40 13.30 1.86
N PRO A 81 0.34 12.75 0.90
CA PRO A 81 1.09 11.51 1.09
C PRO A 81 2.08 11.61 2.27
N ILE A 82 2.23 10.53 3.05
CA ILE A 82 3.20 10.48 4.17
C ILE A 82 4.62 10.81 3.68
N ARG A 83 5.00 10.30 2.50
CA ARG A 83 6.31 10.58 1.89
C ARG A 83 6.54 12.05 1.53
N ALA A 84 5.47 12.83 1.42
CA ALA A 84 5.48 14.26 1.16
C ALA A 84 5.28 15.09 2.45
N GLY A 85 5.39 14.47 3.63
CA GLY A 85 5.25 15.14 4.92
C GLY A 85 3.83 15.19 5.49
N GLY A 86 2.88 14.49 4.86
CA GLY A 86 1.50 14.43 5.36
C GLY A 86 1.36 13.78 6.73
N ALA A 87 0.49 14.34 7.57
CA ALA A 87 0.23 13.82 8.91
C ALA A 87 -0.41 12.41 8.84
N ARG A 88 0.23 11.42 9.47
CA ARG A 88 -0.20 10.01 9.36
C ARG A 88 -1.51 9.70 10.07
N LEU A 89 -1.73 10.34 11.22
CA LEU A 89 -2.81 10.00 12.16
C LEU A 89 -3.81 11.13 12.38
N GLU A 90 -3.72 12.22 11.60
CA GLU A 90 -4.68 13.31 11.68
C GLU A 90 -5.85 13.04 10.74
N GLU A 91 -7.06 13.05 11.27
CA GLU A 91 -8.31 12.83 10.52
C GLU A 91 -8.48 13.84 9.38
N SER A 92 -8.03 15.08 9.59
CA SER A 92 -8.01 16.14 8.58
C SER A 92 -7.16 15.81 7.35
N ASN A 93 -6.20 14.88 7.47
CA ASN A 93 -5.38 14.40 6.36
C ASN A 93 -5.89 13.06 5.80
N LEU A 94 -7.09 12.61 6.15
CA LEU A 94 -7.68 11.36 5.65
C LEU A 94 -8.87 11.62 4.74
N GLN A 95 -9.02 10.75 3.74
CA GLN A 95 -10.18 10.74 2.87
C GLN A 95 -10.61 9.31 2.55
N SER A 96 -11.92 9.10 2.42
CA SER A 96 -12.54 7.84 2.04
C SER A 96 -12.70 7.77 0.53
N LEU A 97 -12.14 6.75 -0.12
CA LEU A 97 -12.14 6.61 -1.57
C LEU A 97 -12.65 5.24 -2.01
N CYS A 98 -13.33 5.20 -3.16
CA CYS A 98 -13.57 3.96 -3.91
C CYS A 98 -12.28 3.54 -4.63
N ARG A 99 -12.21 2.27 -5.08
CA ARG A 99 -11.01 1.74 -5.76
C ARG A 99 -10.58 2.54 -6.98
N SER A 100 -11.53 3.03 -7.78
CA SER A 100 -11.22 3.76 -9.01
C SER A 100 -10.66 5.15 -8.73
N CYS A 101 -11.22 5.90 -7.77
CA CYS A 101 -10.69 7.19 -7.35
C CYS A 101 -9.32 7.05 -6.66
N HIS A 102 -9.14 6.02 -5.82
CA HIS A 102 -7.85 5.74 -5.21
C HIS A 102 -6.75 5.45 -6.26
N ALA A 103 -7.05 4.62 -7.27
CA ALA A 103 -6.09 4.35 -8.34
C ALA A 103 -5.69 5.62 -9.11
N LYS A 104 -6.65 6.53 -9.37
CA LYS A 104 -6.38 7.84 -9.97
C LYS A 104 -5.48 8.70 -9.10
N LYS A 105 -5.76 8.77 -7.80
CA LYS A 105 -4.91 9.50 -6.85
C LYS A 105 -3.49 8.94 -6.82
N THR A 106 -3.33 7.62 -6.75
CA THR A 106 -2.00 6.99 -6.77
C THR A 106 -1.21 7.37 -8.03
N ALA A 107 -1.87 7.40 -9.19
CA ALA A 107 -1.22 7.84 -10.43
C ALA A 107 -0.81 9.32 -10.38
N GLN A 108 -1.63 10.20 -9.80
CA GLN A 108 -1.30 11.62 -9.61
C GLN A 108 -0.14 11.81 -8.62
N ASP A 109 -0.16 11.11 -7.49
CA ASP A 109 0.89 11.19 -6.48
C ASP A 109 2.25 10.77 -7.07
N LEU A 110 2.28 9.78 -7.96
CA LEU A 110 3.54 9.30 -8.59
C LEU A 110 4.07 10.23 -9.69
N ALA A 111 3.22 11.10 -10.24
CA ALA A 111 3.59 12.04 -11.29
C ALA A 111 4.20 13.35 -10.77
N GLY A 112 4.11 13.60 -9.44
CA GLY A 112 4.76 14.71 -8.74
C GLY A 112 5.94 14.23 -7.89
#